data_AF-A0A418M241-F1
#
_entry.id   AF-A0A418M241-F1
#
_cell.length_a   1.000
_cell.length_b   1.000
_cell.length_c   1.000
_cell.angle_alpha   90.00
_cell.angle_beta   90.00
_cell.angle_gamma   90.00
#
_symmetry.space_group_name_H-M   'P 1'
#
loop_
_entity.id
_entity.type
_entity.pdbx_description
1 polymer ?
#
loop_
_entity_poly.entity_id
_entity_poly.type
_entity_poly.pdbx_seq_one_letter_code
_entity_poly.pdbx_strand_id
1 'polypeptide(L)'
;MKLMNPARLLTWALVMAMPLWFASCKNDNGGPDPVKPNSVEGSWKISGMKLSDGRNTEDYLELIKDFPGGAELVACLTDIKITFNGNGKISGTTSPKCQSEDADDFNPAANNARWSVNGSKITVTDDDGPETYDLSVDGNTMKWSSPIEEDLDGDGTIEKLTMTIEFRKA
;
A
#
# COMPACT_ATOMS: atom_id res chain seq x y z
N MET A 1 -2.05 30.38 -76.45
CA MET A 1 -1.25 29.92 -75.31
C MET A 1 -2.04 30.17 -74.03
N LYS A 2 -2.46 29.13 -73.32
CA LYS A 2 -3.18 29.23 -72.04
C LYS A 2 -2.18 28.95 -70.91
N LEU A 3 -2.04 29.92 -70.02
CA LEU A 3 -1.15 29.88 -68.85
C LEU A 3 -1.65 28.84 -67.84
N MET A 4 -0.78 27.89 -67.50
CA MET A 4 -0.99 26.92 -66.43
C MET A 4 -0.79 27.58 -65.05
N ASN A 5 -1.70 27.30 -64.13
CA ASN A 5 -1.79 27.88 -62.79
C ASN A 5 -0.83 27.16 -61.82
N PRO A 6 0.16 27.83 -61.19
CA PRO A 6 1.25 27.18 -60.44
C PRO A 6 0.88 26.65 -59.05
N ALA A 7 -0.37 26.81 -58.61
CA ALA A 7 -0.81 26.49 -57.25
C ALA A 7 -0.92 24.97 -56.93
N ARG A 8 -0.70 24.08 -57.90
CA ARG A 8 -0.95 22.63 -57.75
C ARG A 8 0.31 21.76 -57.56
N LEU A 9 1.50 22.36 -57.58
CA LEU A 9 2.79 21.66 -57.51
C LEU A 9 3.48 21.73 -56.14
N LEU A 10 2.90 22.45 -55.16
CA LEU A 10 3.49 22.64 -53.83
C LEU A 10 2.95 21.68 -52.75
N THR A 11 2.05 20.76 -53.09
CA THR A 11 1.41 19.88 -52.10
C THR A 11 2.13 18.53 -51.91
N TRP A 12 3.10 18.18 -52.77
CA TRP A 12 3.78 16.88 -52.74
C TRP A 12 5.19 16.87 -52.12
N ALA A 13 5.70 18.03 -51.69
CA ALA A 13 7.04 18.14 -51.09
C ALA A 13 7.05 18.14 -49.54
N LEU A 14 5.88 18.15 -48.87
CA LEU A 14 5.81 18.28 -47.41
C LEU A 14 5.67 16.95 -46.65
N VAL A 15 5.55 15.81 -47.35
CA VAL A 15 5.28 14.48 -46.75
C VAL A 15 6.56 13.68 -46.43
N MET A 16 7.74 14.15 -46.84
CA MET A 16 9.01 13.40 -46.73
C MET A 16 9.93 13.86 -45.58
N ALA A 17 9.46 14.74 -44.69
CA ALA A 17 10.24 15.23 -43.55
C ALA A 17 9.54 14.90 -42.22
N MET A 18 9.37 13.61 -41.92
CA MET A 18 9.14 13.16 -40.55
C MET A 18 10.45 12.61 -39.97
N PRO A 19 11.18 13.38 -39.15
CA PRO A 19 12.14 12.80 -38.24
C PRO A 19 11.41 12.11 -37.09
N LEU A 20 11.61 10.80 -37.02
CA LEU A 20 11.55 9.90 -35.86
C LEU A 20 11.45 10.61 -34.49
N TRP A 21 10.23 10.87 -34.02
CA TRP A 21 9.93 11.18 -32.62
C TRP A 21 8.85 10.23 -32.09
N PHE A 22 9.23 8.95 -31.98
CA PHE A 22 8.55 7.99 -31.11
C PHE A 22 9.34 7.84 -29.81
N ALA A 23 9.26 8.83 -28.91
CA ALA A 23 9.71 8.70 -27.52
C ALA A 23 9.15 9.83 -26.65
N SER A 24 7.82 9.94 -26.52
CA SER A 24 7.19 10.52 -25.34
C SER A 24 5.68 10.28 -25.43
N CYS A 25 5.24 9.14 -24.90
CA CYS A 25 3.82 8.88 -24.70
C CYS A 25 3.29 9.87 -23.65
N LYS A 26 2.63 10.94 -24.11
CA LYS A 26 1.60 11.62 -23.34
C LYS A 26 0.27 11.25 -23.98
N ASN A 27 -0.44 10.30 -23.39
CA ASN A 27 -1.83 10.00 -23.74
C ASN A 27 -2.72 10.65 -22.69
N ASP A 28 -3.29 11.80 -23.04
CA ASP A 28 -4.44 12.43 -22.37
C ASP A 28 -5.74 11.69 -22.78
N ASN A 29 -5.90 10.43 -22.36
CA ASN A 29 -7.18 9.72 -22.49
C ASN A 29 -7.63 9.32 -21.09
N GLY A 30 -8.75 9.89 -20.62
CA GLY A 30 -9.34 9.68 -19.29
C GLY A 30 -9.86 8.27 -19.01
N GLY A 31 -9.02 7.25 -19.19
CA GLY A 31 -9.05 6.03 -18.39
C GLY A 31 -8.14 6.22 -17.17
N PRO A 32 -8.30 5.42 -16.09
CA PRO A 32 -7.33 5.45 -15.01
C PRO A 32 -5.96 5.12 -15.62
N ASP A 33 -5.00 6.05 -15.46
CA ASP A 33 -3.62 5.82 -15.82
C ASP A 33 -3.20 4.45 -15.25
N PRO A 34 -2.50 3.59 -16.01
CA PRO A 34 -1.92 2.40 -15.43
C PRO A 34 -1.03 2.87 -14.28
N VAL A 35 -1.45 2.54 -13.06
CA VAL A 35 -0.71 2.88 -11.84
C VAL A 35 0.70 2.36 -12.06
N LYS A 36 1.68 3.27 -12.03
CA LYS A 36 3.09 2.90 -12.05
C LYS A 36 3.26 1.77 -11.02
N PRO A 37 3.84 0.61 -11.36
CA PRO A 37 4.03 -0.47 -10.40
C PRO A 37 4.72 0.12 -9.18
N ASN A 38 3.96 0.29 -8.11
CA ASN A 38 4.51 0.76 -6.86
C ASN A 38 5.02 -0.48 -6.13
N SER A 39 6.04 -0.32 -5.30
CA SER A 39 6.66 -1.44 -4.60
C SER A 39 5.70 -2.14 -3.61
N VAL A 40 4.51 -1.58 -3.37
CA VAL A 40 3.47 -2.10 -2.47
C VAL A 40 2.57 -3.14 -3.16
N GLU A 41 2.34 -3.04 -4.48
CA GLU A 41 1.49 -4.00 -5.19
C GLU A 41 1.95 -5.45 -4.99
N GLY A 42 0.99 -6.33 -4.73
CA GLY A 42 1.23 -7.76 -4.48
C GLY A 42 0.65 -8.24 -3.16
N SER A 43 0.95 -9.49 -2.83
CA SER A 43 0.49 -10.15 -1.61
C SER A 43 1.55 -10.13 -0.52
N TRP A 44 1.12 -9.86 0.70
CA TRP A 44 1.94 -9.68 1.89
C TRP A 44 1.32 -10.41 3.08
N LYS A 45 2.17 -10.85 4.01
CA LYS A 45 1.78 -11.36 5.33
C LYS A 45 2.44 -10.53 6.42
N ILE A 46 1.76 -10.36 7.54
CA ILE A 46 2.36 -9.78 8.75
C ILE A 46 3.43 -10.75 9.24
N SER A 47 4.62 -10.22 9.47
CA SER A 47 5.80 -10.96 9.92
C SER A 47 6.32 -10.48 11.27
N GLY A 48 5.89 -9.32 11.74
CA GLY A 48 6.23 -8.76 13.05
C GLY A 48 5.43 -7.51 13.34
N MET A 49 5.24 -7.21 14.63
CA MET A 49 4.72 -5.94 15.12
C MET A 49 5.62 -5.50 16.27
N LYS A 50 6.00 -4.22 16.29
CA LYS A 50 6.94 -3.68 17.27
C LYS A 50 6.40 -2.41 17.88
N LEU A 51 6.68 -2.22 19.16
CA LEU A 51 6.45 -0.98 19.88
C LEU A 51 7.80 -0.37 20.26
N SER A 52 7.96 0.93 20.09
CA SER A 52 9.18 1.64 20.49
C SER A 52 8.89 2.99 21.12
N ASP A 53 9.51 3.26 22.26
CA ASP A 53 9.56 4.57 22.94
C ASP A 53 10.72 5.46 22.42
N GLY A 54 11.39 5.03 21.33
CA GLY A 54 12.58 5.66 20.77
C GLY A 54 13.91 5.27 21.44
N ARG A 55 13.89 4.47 22.52
CA ARG A 55 15.07 3.96 23.24
C ARG A 55 15.09 2.43 23.30
N ASN A 56 13.93 1.85 23.57
CA ASN A 56 13.65 0.44 23.67
C ASN A 56 12.72 0.03 22.52
N THR A 57 12.76 -1.25 22.19
CA THR A 57 11.86 -1.85 21.20
C THR A 57 11.41 -3.19 21.71
N GLU A 58 10.10 -3.40 21.73
CA GLU A 58 9.47 -4.63 22.19
C GLU A 58 8.76 -5.33 21.03
N ASP A 59 8.72 -6.66 21.08
CA ASP A 59 7.96 -7.48 20.14
C ASP A 59 6.51 -7.55 20.60
N TYR A 60 5.65 -6.80 19.91
CA TYR A 60 4.25 -6.69 20.28
C TYR A 60 3.49 -8.00 20.02
N LEU A 61 3.92 -8.80 19.04
CA LEU A 61 3.31 -10.11 18.81
C LEU A 61 3.65 -11.08 19.94
N GLU A 62 4.80 -10.93 20.61
CA GLU A 62 5.12 -11.73 21.79
C GLU A 62 4.27 -11.29 22.98
N LEU A 63 4.13 -9.97 23.21
CA LEU A 63 3.27 -9.44 24.27
C LEU A 63 1.81 -9.90 24.11
N ILE A 64 1.29 -9.90 22.88
CA ILE A 64 -0.08 -10.39 22.62
C ILE A 64 -0.25 -11.85 23.06
N LYS A 65 0.75 -12.72 22.93
CA LYS A 65 0.65 -14.15 23.29
C LYS A 65 0.46 -14.37 24.79
N ASP A 66 0.84 -13.42 25.63
CA ASP A 66 0.73 -13.55 27.08
C ASP A 66 -0.72 -13.44 27.59
N PHE A 67 -1.63 -12.89 26.77
CA PHE A 67 -3.05 -12.80 27.09
C PHE A 67 -3.84 -14.05 26.66
N PRO A 68 -4.94 -14.40 27.35
CA PRO A 68 -5.79 -15.53 26.96
C PRO A 68 -6.31 -15.38 25.52
N GLY A 69 -6.03 -16.37 24.65
CA GLY A 69 -6.40 -16.34 23.23
C GLY A 69 -5.41 -15.61 22.32
N GLY A 70 -4.36 -15.02 22.88
CA GLY A 70 -3.36 -14.25 22.15
C GLY A 70 -2.51 -15.07 21.18
N ALA A 71 -2.21 -16.32 21.51
CA ALA A 71 -1.47 -17.21 20.62
C ALA A 71 -2.26 -17.52 19.34
N GLU A 72 -3.56 -17.74 19.46
CA GLU A 72 -4.48 -17.95 18.35
C GLU A 72 -4.62 -16.68 17.50
N LEU A 73 -4.75 -15.52 18.14
CA LEU A 73 -4.79 -14.22 17.48
C LEU A 73 -3.51 -13.96 16.67
N VAL A 74 -2.32 -14.16 17.26
CA VAL A 74 -1.04 -14.00 16.56
C VAL A 74 -0.92 -14.99 15.39
N ALA A 75 -1.36 -16.23 15.58
CA ALA A 75 -1.38 -17.23 14.53
C ALA A 75 -2.36 -16.88 13.39
N CYS A 76 -3.47 -16.22 13.70
CA CYS A 76 -4.38 -15.63 12.72
C CYS A 76 -3.69 -14.49 11.95
N LEU A 77 -3.25 -13.43 12.64
CA LEU A 77 -2.68 -12.21 12.06
C LEU A 77 -1.51 -12.52 11.11
N THR A 78 -0.61 -13.41 11.54
CA THR A 78 0.58 -13.78 10.74
C THR A 78 0.26 -14.72 9.57
N ASP A 79 -0.94 -15.31 9.53
CA ASP A 79 -1.36 -16.18 8.44
C ASP A 79 -2.26 -15.47 7.40
N ILE A 80 -2.90 -14.35 7.78
CA ILE A 80 -3.67 -13.50 6.87
C ILE A 80 -2.77 -13.06 5.71
N LYS A 81 -3.30 -13.21 4.48
CA LYS A 81 -2.67 -12.70 3.27
C LYS A 81 -3.40 -11.46 2.79
N ILE A 82 -2.71 -10.32 2.82
CA ILE A 82 -3.22 -9.02 2.38
C ILE A 82 -2.70 -8.77 0.97
N THR A 83 -3.58 -8.51 0.01
CA THR A 83 -3.20 -8.26 -1.39
C THR A 83 -3.57 -6.85 -1.82
N PHE A 84 -2.55 -6.05 -2.13
CA PHE A 84 -2.69 -4.69 -2.65
C PHE A 84 -2.81 -4.77 -4.17
N ASN A 85 -4.03 -4.61 -4.68
CA ASN A 85 -4.31 -4.69 -6.11
C ASN A 85 -4.01 -3.33 -6.78
N GLY A 86 -3.47 -3.34 -8.01
CA GLY A 86 -3.15 -2.11 -8.76
C GLY A 86 -4.35 -1.21 -9.11
N ASN A 87 -5.58 -1.65 -8.80
CA ASN A 87 -6.79 -0.81 -8.89
C ASN A 87 -7.09 -0.02 -7.59
N GLY A 88 -6.17 -0.04 -6.62
CA GLY A 88 -6.32 0.64 -5.34
C GLY A 88 -7.27 -0.05 -4.35
N LYS A 89 -7.58 -1.33 -4.56
CA LYS A 89 -8.34 -2.15 -3.61
C LYS A 89 -7.44 -3.14 -2.88
N ILE A 90 -7.79 -3.44 -1.64
CA ILE A 90 -7.20 -4.51 -0.85
C ILE A 90 -8.13 -5.73 -0.94
N SER A 91 -7.55 -6.90 -1.20
CA SER A 91 -8.21 -8.18 -1.02
C SER A 91 -7.47 -8.99 0.04
N GLY A 92 -8.21 -9.43 1.06
CA GLY A 92 -7.71 -10.30 2.12
C GLY A 92 -8.11 -11.75 1.86
N THR A 93 -7.24 -12.69 2.20
CA THR A 93 -7.68 -14.06 2.48
C THR A 93 -7.67 -14.23 3.99
N THR A 94 -8.85 -14.35 4.61
CA THR A 94 -8.96 -14.70 6.02
C THR A 94 -8.34 -16.08 6.26
N SER A 95 -7.58 -16.21 7.34
CA SER A 95 -7.03 -17.51 7.73
C SER A 95 -8.12 -18.32 8.45
N PRO A 96 -8.19 -19.65 8.25
CA PRO A 96 -9.01 -20.52 9.10
C PRO A 96 -8.66 -20.44 10.60
N LYS A 97 -7.49 -19.88 10.93
CA LYS A 97 -7.03 -19.61 12.30
C LYS A 97 -7.67 -18.37 12.92
N CYS A 98 -8.25 -17.49 12.10
CA CYS A 98 -8.99 -16.31 12.56
C CYS A 98 -10.38 -16.73 13.01
N GLN A 99 -10.46 -17.23 14.24
CA GLN A 99 -11.71 -17.68 14.86
C GLN A 99 -12.24 -16.71 15.92
N SER A 100 -11.44 -15.72 16.34
CA SER A 100 -11.84 -14.68 17.27
C SER A 100 -12.46 -13.49 16.54
N GLU A 101 -13.49 -12.88 17.14
CA GLU A 101 -14.09 -11.63 16.66
C GLU A 101 -13.08 -10.47 16.73
N ASP A 102 -12.18 -10.49 17.72
CA ASP A 102 -11.16 -9.45 17.95
C ASP A 102 -10.03 -9.45 16.89
N ALA A 103 -9.99 -10.42 15.98
CA ALA A 103 -8.92 -10.48 14.97
C ALA A 103 -8.93 -9.29 14.01
N ASP A 104 -10.10 -8.68 13.79
CA ASP A 104 -10.26 -7.53 12.94
C ASP A 104 -9.65 -6.27 13.57
N ASP A 105 -9.70 -6.12 14.90
CA ASP A 105 -9.15 -4.97 15.63
C ASP A 105 -7.60 -4.84 15.49
N PHE A 106 -6.91 -5.96 15.27
CA PHE A 106 -5.45 -6.00 15.13
C PHE A 106 -4.99 -6.09 13.67
N ASN A 107 -5.91 -6.22 12.71
CA ASN A 107 -5.58 -6.32 11.31
C ASN A 107 -5.51 -4.91 10.67
N PRO A 108 -4.32 -4.42 10.28
CA PRO A 108 -4.14 -3.04 9.79
C PRO A 108 -4.75 -2.80 8.40
N ALA A 109 -5.31 -3.83 7.76
CA ALA A 109 -5.93 -3.69 6.46
C ALA A 109 -7.09 -4.69 6.31
N ALA A 110 -8.31 -4.17 6.49
CA ALA A 110 -9.53 -4.94 6.31
C ALA A 110 -9.70 -5.43 4.85
N ASN A 111 -10.45 -6.52 4.70
CA ASN A 111 -10.84 -6.97 3.37
C ASN A 111 -11.78 -5.95 2.70
N ASN A 112 -11.62 -5.73 1.41
CA ASN A 112 -12.34 -4.70 0.62
C ASN A 112 -11.98 -3.24 0.93
N ALA A 113 -11.03 -2.99 1.83
CA ALA A 113 -10.48 -1.65 2.02
C ALA A 113 -9.86 -1.11 0.71
N ARG A 114 -9.71 0.22 0.63
CA ARG A 114 -8.99 0.90 -0.45
C ARG A 114 -7.63 1.33 0.05
N TRP A 115 -6.69 1.51 -0.86
CA TRP A 115 -5.37 2.00 -0.51
C TRP A 115 -4.83 2.98 -1.55
N SER A 116 -3.94 3.86 -1.09
CA SER A 116 -3.17 4.76 -1.95
C SER A 116 -1.81 5.06 -1.33
N VAL A 117 -0.84 5.42 -2.17
CA VAL A 117 0.50 5.80 -1.73
C VAL A 117 0.78 7.23 -2.19
N ASN A 118 1.28 8.05 -1.27
CA ASN A 118 1.74 9.41 -1.55
C ASN A 118 3.11 9.63 -0.90
N GLY A 119 4.16 9.63 -1.73
CA GLY A 119 5.54 9.71 -1.25
C GLY A 119 5.90 8.51 -0.37
N SER A 120 6.34 8.79 0.86
CA SER A 120 6.70 7.79 1.87
C SER A 120 5.55 7.47 2.82
N LYS A 121 4.30 7.63 2.39
CA LYS A 121 3.11 7.33 3.19
C LYS A 121 2.14 6.44 2.43
N ILE A 122 1.49 5.54 3.15
CA ILE A 122 0.36 4.74 2.67
C ILE A 122 -0.88 5.15 3.45
N THR A 123 -1.99 5.31 2.73
CA THR A 123 -3.30 5.51 3.33
C THR A 123 -4.16 4.32 2.99
N VAL A 124 -4.70 3.66 4.01
CA VAL A 124 -5.73 2.61 3.90
C VAL A 124 -7.07 3.24 4.27
N THR A 125 -8.14 2.83 3.61
CA THR A 125 -9.48 3.37 3.87
C THR A 125 -10.49 2.23 3.85
N ASP A 126 -11.09 1.96 4.99
CA ASP A 126 -12.15 0.97 5.20
C ASP A 126 -13.45 1.67 5.64
N ASP A 127 -14.29 0.94 6.37
CA ASP A 127 -15.59 1.42 6.86
C ASP A 127 -15.44 2.38 8.06
N ASP A 128 -14.34 2.29 8.81
CA ASP A 128 -14.04 3.17 9.96
C ASP A 128 -13.36 4.48 9.52
N GLY A 129 -12.69 4.46 8.37
CA GLY A 129 -12.25 5.65 7.66
C GLY A 129 -10.82 5.56 7.14
N PRO A 130 -10.21 6.69 6.75
CA PRO A 130 -8.85 6.70 6.24
C PRO A 130 -7.82 6.73 7.38
N GLU A 131 -6.93 5.73 7.40
CA GLU A 131 -5.76 5.67 8.27
C GLU A 131 -4.48 5.83 7.46
N THR A 132 -3.50 6.57 7.99
CA THR A 132 -2.26 6.87 7.26
C THR A 132 -1.04 6.47 8.07
N TYR A 133 -0.14 5.74 7.41
CA TYR A 133 1.10 5.22 7.96
C TYR A 133 2.30 5.74 7.19
N ASP A 134 3.43 5.89 7.87
CA ASP A 134 4.72 5.99 7.19
C ASP A 134 5.04 4.65 6.55
N LEU A 135 5.48 4.69 5.29
CA LEU A 135 5.71 3.53 4.44
C LEU A 135 7.20 3.44 4.07
N SER A 136 7.77 2.25 4.26
CA SER A 136 9.01 1.85 3.61
C SER A 136 8.85 0.49 2.95
N VAL A 137 9.47 0.31 1.78
CA VAL A 137 9.51 -0.97 1.07
C VAL A 137 10.92 -1.23 0.60
N ASP A 138 11.47 -2.39 0.95
CA ASP A 138 12.79 -2.86 0.53
C ASP A 138 12.68 -4.32 0.07
N GLY A 139 12.67 -4.52 -1.25
CA GLY A 139 12.58 -5.83 -1.88
C GLY A 139 11.34 -6.63 -1.46
N ASN A 140 11.55 -7.59 -0.55
CA ASN A 140 10.52 -8.51 -0.05
C ASN A 140 9.97 -8.12 1.33
N THR A 141 10.31 -6.92 1.80
CA THR A 141 9.92 -6.42 3.12
C THR A 141 9.23 -5.08 2.96
N MET A 142 8.11 -4.90 3.66
CA MET A 142 7.39 -3.63 3.74
C MET A 142 7.19 -3.31 5.22
N LYS A 143 7.29 -2.04 5.60
CA LYS A 143 7.01 -1.59 6.96
C LYS A 143 6.05 -0.42 6.96
N TRP A 144 5.07 -0.49 7.85
CA TRP A 144 4.17 0.60 8.17
C TRP A 144 4.46 1.06 9.58
N SER A 145 4.50 2.37 9.81
CA SER A 145 4.65 2.90 11.17
C SER A 145 3.77 4.11 11.43
N SER A 146 3.29 4.22 12.67
CA SER A 146 2.49 5.35 13.16
C SER A 146 2.80 5.58 14.64
N PRO A 147 2.73 6.84 15.12
CA PRO A 147 2.72 7.10 16.55
C PRO A 147 1.41 6.62 17.14
N ILE A 148 1.47 6.03 18.34
CA ILE A 148 0.30 5.68 19.17
C ILE A 148 0.46 6.32 20.54
N GLU A 149 -0.66 6.66 21.17
CA GLU A 149 -0.74 7.17 22.54
C GLU A 149 -1.72 6.28 23.31
N GLU A 150 -1.21 5.36 24.11
CA GLU A 150 -2.00 4.38 24.86
C GLU A 150 -1.45 4.18 26.27
N ASP A 151 -2.32 3.74 27.18
CA ASP A 151 -1.98 3.27 28.53
C ASP A 151 -1.93 1.74 28.48
N LEU A 152 -0.74 1.19 28.21
CA LEU A 152 -0.60 -0.24 27.89
C LEU A 152 -0.67 -1.13 29.13
N ASP A 153 -0.36 -0.61 30.32
CA ASP A 153 -0.36 -1.36 31.58
C ASP A 153 -1.53 -1.02 32.51
N GLY A 154 -2.33 -0.02 32.15
CA GLY A 154 -3.53 0.39 32.88
C GLY A 154 -3.20 1.19 34.15
N ASP A 155 -2.01 1.78 34.25
CA ASP A 155 -1.58 2.56 35.42
C ASP A 155 -2.09 4.02 35.40
N GLY A 156 -2.72 4.43 34.29
CA GLY A 156 -3.26 5.78 34.06
C GLY A 156 -2.26 6.74 33.40
N THR A 157 -1.05 6.28 33.09
CA THR A 157 -0.04 7.00 32.30
C THR A 157 -0.25 6.69 30.83
N ILE A 158 -0.10 7.72 29.98
CA ILE A 158 -0.19 7.53 28.52
C ILE A 158 1.23 7.43 27.98
N GLU A 159 1.59 6.27 27.46
CA GLU A 159 2.82 6.03 26.74
C GLU A 159 2.73 6.60 25.32
N LYS A 160 3.81 7.26 24.88
CA LYS A 160 3.95 7.69 23.49
C LYS A 160 4.91 6.76 22.77
N LEU A 161 4.35 5.92 21.91
CA LEU A 161 5.09 4.86 21.23
C LEU A 161 5.00 5.04 19.72
N THR A 162 5.92 4.41 19.00
CA THR A 162 5.78 4.16 17.57
C THR A 162 5.47 2.69 17.38
N MET A 163 4.30 2.40 16.83
CA MET A 163 3.98 1.07 16.34
C MET A 163 4.62 0.88 14.96
N THR A 164 5.27 -0.25 14.74
CA THR A 164 5.77 -0.66 13.43
C THR A 164 5.26 -2.04 13.07
N ILE A 165 4.55 -2.14 11.96
CA ILE A 165 4.08 -3.41 11.40
C ILE A 165 5.01 -3.80 10.26
N GLU A 166 5.62 -4.98 10.37
CA GLU A 166 6.54 -5.53 9.39
C GLU A 166 5.84 -6.60 8.56
N PHE A 167 5.83 -6.41 7.25
CA PHE A 167 5.26 -7.34 6.29
C PHE A 167 6.37 -8.03 5.49
N ARG A 168 6.11 -9.29 5.13
CA ARG A 168 6.92 -10.05 4.18
C ARG A 168 6.08 -10.46 2.98
N LYS A 169 6.69 -10.43 1.80
CA LYS A 169 6.04 -10.87 0.57
C LYS A 169 5.59 -12.33 0.70
N ALA A 170 4.34 -12.60 0.33
CA ALA A 170 3.66 -13.90 0.48
C ALA A 170 4.00 -14.89 -0.63
#